data_AF-A0A968MXF3-F1
#
_entry.id   AF-A0A968MXF3-F1
#
_cell.length_a   1.000
_cell.length_b   1.000
_cell.length_c   1.000
_cell.angle_alpha   90.00
_cell.angle_beta   90.00
_cell.angle_gamma   90.00
#
_symmetry.space_group_name_H-M   'P 1'
#
loop_
_entity.id
_entity.type
_entity.pdbx_description
1 polymer ?
#
loop_
_entity_poly.entity_id
_entity_poly.type
_entity_poly.pdbx_seq_one_letter_code
_entity_poly.pdbx_strand_id
1 'polypeptide(L)'
;MHHCQNQRQRLYSRIELYKDLYQLIRKHPHILEFHKPAFSVSKFLFENEELPDPLFDSCPACKTEWAFDYTGKIYSCTATVGKQQEELGTYYPEFVLNKQLVCEWEERDITAIQECKTCSLSLACGGGCGSVAKNNNGMVATPDCRPVKDLLELGVALYK
;
A
#
# COMPACT_ATOMS: atom_id res chain seq x y z
N MET A 1 7.34 -14.71 15.79
CA MET A 1 8.50 -13.99 15.23
C MET A 1 7.93 -12.88 14.36
N HIS A 2 8.05 -11.58 14.66
CA HIS A 2 9.28 -10.78 14.63
C HIS A 2 9.24 -9.63 15.66
N HIS A 3 10.10 -9.70 16.68
CA HIS A 3 10.47 -8.55 17.53
C HIS A 3 11.57 -7.69 16.86
N CYS A 4 11.58 -7.57 15.52
CA CYS A 4 12.69 -6.93 14.82
C CYS A 4 12.71 -5.39 14.98
N GLN A 5 11.64 -4.78 15.51
CA GLN A 5 11.58 -3.33 15.73
C GLN A 5 10.96 -3.00 17.09
N ASN A 6 11.68 -3.35 18.15
CA ASN A 6 11.27 -3.06 19.53
C ASN A 6 11.32 -1.56 19.89
N GLN A 7 11.75 -0.69 18.95
CA GLN A 7 11.72 0.78 19.08
C GLN A 7 11.31 1.43 17.75
N ARG A 8 10.03 1.79 17.61
CA ARG A 8 9.48 2.53 16.43
C ARG A 8 10.15 3.90 16.20
N GLN A 9 10.95 4.41 17.13
CA GLN A 9 11.56 5.75 17.08
C GLN A 9 12.83 5.89 16.22
N ARG A 10 13.38 4.80 15.66
CA ARG A 10 14.66 4.86 14.89
C ARG A 10 14.50 4.98 13.38
N LEU A 11 13.28 4.94 12.84
CA LEU A 11 13.05 4.93 11.40
C LEU A 11 12.29 6.17 10.97
N TYR A 12 12.68 6.71 9.82
CA TYR A 12 11.94 7.76 9.14
C TYR A 12 10.49 7.35 8.92
N SER A 13 9.56 8.27 9.19
CA SER A 13 8.25 8.22 8.55
C SER A 13 8.42 8.41 7.04
N ARG A 14 7.39 8.01 6.28
CA ARG A 14 7.40 8.17 4.83
C ARG A 14 7.62 9.62 4.41
N ILE A 15 7.03 10.59 5.11
CA ILE A 15 7.19 12.00 4.73
C ILE A 15 8.55 12.55 5.13
N GLU A 16 9.09 12.18 6.29
CA GLU A 16 10.41 12.66 6.73
C GLU A 16 11.50 12.16 5.78
N LEU A 17 11.45 10.89 5.36
CA LEU A 17 12.39 10.34 4.38
C LEU A 17 12.40 11.15 3.08
N TYR A 18 11.21 11.45 2.55
CA TYR A 18 11.09 12.16 1.27
C TYR A 18 11.43 13.64 1.39
N LYS A 19 11.22 14.28 2.55
CA LYS A 19 11.69 15.64 2.83
C LYS A 19 13.21 15.71 2.82
N ASP A 20 13.88 14.79 3.50
CA ASP A 20 15.34 14.75 3.53
C ASP A 20 15.92 14.44 2.14
N LEU A 21 15.30 13.51 1.40
CA LEU A 21 15.67 13.21 0.02
C LEU A 21 15.48 14.43 -0.90
N TYR A 22 14.37 15.17 -0.75
CA TYR A 22 14.15 16.41 -1.47
C TYR A 22 15.27 17.44 -1.20
N GLN A 23 15.64 17.66 0.06
CA GLN A 23 16.74 18.57 0.42
C GLN A 23 18.09 18.09 -0.13
N LEU A 24 18.33 16.78 -0.10
CA LEU A 24 19.56 16.19 -0.64
C LEU A 24 19.67 16.43 -2.15
N ILE A 25 18.59 16.20 -2.91
CA ILE A 25 18.56 16.44 -4.35
C ILE A 25 18.69 17.94 -4.66
N ARG A 26 18.04 18.80 -3.88
CA ARG A 26 18.19 20.26 -3.99
C ARG A 26 19.64 20.71 -3.86
N LYS A 27 20.42 20.06 -3.00
CA LYS A 27 21.86 20.33 -2.78
C LYS A 27 22.75 19.64 -3.83
N HIS A 28 22.33 18.48 -4.31
CA HIS A 28 23.08 17.63 -5.23
C HIS A 28 22.20 17.17 -6.41
N PRO A 29 21.97 18.04 -7.43
CA PRO A 29 21.01 17.75 -8.50
C PRO A 29 21.33 16.51 -9.35
N HIS A 30 22.61 16.15 -9.49
CA HIS A 30 23.06 14.96 -10.22
C HIS A 30 22.49 13.64 -9.65
N ILE A 31 21.96 13.62 -8.43
CA ILE A 31 21.24 12.45 -7.88
C ILE A 31 20.11 12.03 -8.82
N LEU A 32 19.43 12.97 -9.48
CA LEU A 32 18.33 12.69 -10.40
C LEU A 32 18.76 11.91 -11.64
N GLU A 33 20.05 11.90 -12.00
CA GLU A 33 20.59 11.08 -13.08
C GLU A 33 20.60 9.59 -12.70
N PHE A 34 20.72 9.28 -11.40
CA PHE A 34 20.79 7.90 -10.89
C PHE A 34 19.49 7.42 -10.26
N HIS A 35 18.76 8.31 -9.59
CA HIS A 35 17.55 7.98 -8.85
C HIS A 35 16.55 9.15 -8.86
N LYS A 36 15.42 8.94 -9.54
CA LYS A 36 14.25 9.82 -9.50
C LYS A 36 13.20 9.23 -8.55
N PRO A 37 12.99 9.82 -7.35
CA PRO A 37 12.03 9.29 -6.37
C PRO A 37 10.57 9.44 -6.85
N ALA A 38 9.67 8.53 -6.48
CA ALA A 38 8.31 8.57 -7.00
C ALA A 38 7.53 9.85 -6.62
N PHE A 39 7.67 10.33 -5.37
CA PHE A 39 6.92 11.46 -4.82
C PHE A 39 5.42 11.33 -5.13
N SER A 40 4.85 10.17 -4.77
CA SER A 40 3.52 9.72 -5.19
C SER A 40 3.40 9.62 -6.72
N VAL A 41 2.43 10.31 -7.33
CA VAL A 41 2.18 10.27 -8.78
C VAL A 41 2.96 11.32 -9.56
N SER A 42 3.67 12.23 -8.86
CA SER A 42 4.36 13.35 -9.52
C SER A 42 5.41 12.87 -10.52
N LYS A 43 6.29 11.92 -10.15
CA LYS A 43 7.30 11.41 -11.08
C LYS A 43 6.67 10.94 -12.39
N PHE A 44 5.59 10.15 -12.31
CA PHE A 44 4.88 9.66 -13.49
C PHE A 44 4.38 10.83 -14.35
N LEU A 45 3.73 11.81 -13.72
CA LEU A 45 3.20 12.99 -14.41
C LEU A 45 4.29 13.78 -15.15
N PHE A 46 5.46 13.98 -14.55
CA PHE A 46 6.55 14.71 -15.19
C PHE A 46 7.29 13.89 -16.26
N GLU A 47 7.33 12.56 -16.13
CA GLU A 47 8.01 11.71 -17.12
C GLU A 47 7.15 11.39 -18.34
N ASN A 48 5.82 11.36 -18.19
CA ASN A 48 4.89 10.96 -19.25
C ASN A 48 4.03 12.12 -19.77
N GLU A 49 4.07 13.29 -19.13
CA GLU A 49 3.26 14.48 -19.49
C GLU A 49 1.74 14.22 -19.50
N GLU A 50 1.30 13.20 -18.76
CA GLU A 50 -0.11 12.82 -18.63
C GLU A 50 -0.45 12.39 -17.19
N LEU A 51 -1.74 12.31 -16.90
CA LEU A 51 -2.21 11.74 -15.63
C LEU A 51 -2.10 10.21 -15.68
N PRO A 52 -1.66 9.55 -14.59
CA PRO A 52 -1.73 8.11 -14.51
C PRO A 52 -3.19 7.63 -14.53
N ASP A 53 -3.39 6.38 -14.94
CA ASP A 53 -4.70 5.74 -14.86
C ASP A 53 -5.26 5.79 -13.43
N PRO A 54 -6.59 6.02 -13.28
CA PRO A 54 -7.22 6.06 -11.98
C PRO A 54 -7.09 4.71 -11.25
N LEU A 55 -6.55 4.73 -10.04
CA LEU A 55 -6.38 3.55 -9.20
C LEU A 55 -7.58 3.39 -8.25
N PHE A 56 -8.52 2.51 -8.60
CA PHE A 56 -9.69 2.20 -7.77
C PHE A 56 -9.39 1.24 -6.62
N ASP A 57 -8.39 0.38 -6.81
CA ASP A 57 -8.00 -0.60 -5.81
C ASP A 57 -6.52 -0.90 -5.92
N SER A 58 -5.80 -0.61 -4.84
CA SER A 58 -4.37 -0.88 -4.72
C SER A 58 -4.05 -2.22 -4.06
N CYS A 59 -5.03 -2.92 -3.50
CA CYS A 59 -4.82 -4.15 -2.74
C CYS A 59 -5.08 -5.37 -3.63
N PRO A 60 -4.05 -6.17 -3.99
CA PRO A 60 -4.23 -7.33 -4.85
C PRO A 60 -4.87 -8.54 -4.13
N ALA A 61 -5.01 -8.45 -2.80
CA ALA A 61 -5.34 -9.56 -1.93
C ALA A 61 -6.71 -10.19 -2.26
N CYS A 62 -6.72 -11.51 -2.45
CA CYS A 62 -7.84 -12.29 -2.96
C CYS A 62 -8.34 -11.93 -4.36
N LYS A 63 -7.62 -11.10 -5.12
CA LYS A 63 -8.00 -10.67 -6.47
C LYS A 63 -6.96 -11.15 -7.45
N THR A 64 -5.89 -10.38 -7.59
CA THR A 64 -4.74 -10.70 -8.46
C THR A 64 -3.61 -11.40 -7.71
N GLU A 65 -3.67 -11.46 -6.38
CA GLU A 65 -2.73 -12.16 -5.52
C GLU A 65 -3.45 -13.08 -4.54
N TRP A 66 -2.89 -14.27 -4.37
CA TRP A 66 -3.25 -15.26 -3.35
C TRP A 66 -1.96 -15.92 -2.86
N ALA A 67 -1.92 -16.30 -1.58
CA ALA A 67 -0.75 -16.96 -1.03
C ALA A 67 -1.11 -18.30 -0.38
N PHE A 68 -0.24 -19.29 -0.58
CA PHE A 68 -0.39 -20.65 -0.10
C PHE A 68 0.90 -21.03 0.63
N ASP A 69 0.81 -21.43 1.89
CA ASP A 69 1.99 -21.79 2.67
C ASP A 69 2.29 -23.29 2.63
N TYR A 70 3.47 -23.69 3.09
CA TYR A 70 3.90 -25.09 3.08
C TYR A 70 3.09 -26.00 4.01
N THR A 71 2.26 -25.44 4.90
CA THR A 71 1.46 -26.19 5.88
C THR A 71 0.07 -26.56 5.35
N GLY A 72 -0.25 -26.17 4.11
CA GLY A 72 -1.56 -26.42 3.53
C GLY A 72 -2.55 -25.26 3.71
N LYS A 73 -2.14 -24.09 4.22
CA LYS A 73 -3.03 -22.94 4.48
C LYS A 73 -3.08 -21.96 3.31
N ILE A 74 -4.23 -21.30 3.16
CA ILE A 74 -4.50 -20.26 2.15
C ILE A 74 -4.58 -18.90 2.84
N TYR A 75 -4.03 -17.87 2.21
CA TYR A 75 -3.93 -16.50 2.71
C TYR A 75 -4.27 -15.49 1.62
N SER A 76 -4.67 -14.29 2.05
CA SER A 76 -5.14 -13.23 1.16
C SER A 76 -4.03 -12.65 0.29
N CYS A 77 -2.80 -12.51 0.81
CA CYS A 77 -1.62 -12.09 0.06
C CYS A 77 -0.34 -12.52 0.80
N THR A 78 0.82 -12.28 0.20
CA THR A 78 2.11 -12.64 0.82
C THR A 78 2.31 -12.00 2.20
N ALA A 79 1.74 -10.81 2.43
CA ALA A 79 1.88 -10.09 3.70
C ALA A 79 1.08 -10.71 4.87
N THR A 80 0.16 -11.65 4.60
CA THR A 80 -0.68 -12.29 5.62
C THR A 80 -0.25 -13.73 5.93
N VAL A 81 0.67 -14.30 5.14
CA VAL A 81 1.21 -15.66 5.31
C VAL A 81 1.84 -15.86 6.68
N GLY A 82 1.52 -17.00 7.29
CA GLY A 82 2.10 -17.43 8.58
C GLY A 82 1.60 -16.65 9.80
N LYS A 83 0.72 -15.66 9.61
CA LYS A 83 0.04 -15.01 10.73
C LYS A 83 -1.16 -15.85 11.18
N GLN A 84 -1.20 -16.12 12.48
CA GLN A 84 -2.33 -16.81 13.07
C GLN A 84 -3.61 -15.96 12.92
N GLN A 85 -4.73 -16.61 12.60
CA GLN A 85 -6.06 -15.99 12.42
C GLN A 85 -6.19 -15.11 11.17
N GLU A 86 -5.20 -15.13 10.27
CA GLU A 86 -5.32 -14.52 8.93
C GLU A 86 -5.47 -15.57 7.83
N GLU A 87 -5.58 -16.86 8.18
CA GLU A 87 -5.90 -17.92 7.23
C GLU A 87 -7.30 -17.73 6.65
N LEU A 88 -7.43 -17.90 5.34
CA LEU A 88 -8.70 -17.94 4.63
C LEU A 88 -9.23 -19.36 4.46
N GLY A 89 -8.41 -20.38 4.71
CA GLY A 89 -8.77 -21.76 4.47
C GLY A 89 -7.56 -22.68 4.38
N THR A 90 -7.80 -23.88 3.86
CA THR A 90 -6.78 -24.90 3.58
C THR A 90 -6.92 -25.41 2.16
N TYR A 91 -5.80 -25.79 1.54
CA TYR A 91 -5.78 -26.52 0.27
C TYR A 91 -5.31 -27.98 0.44
N TYR A 92 -4.72 -28.30 1.60
CA TYR A 92 -4.28 -29.64 1.97
C TYR A 92 -4.42 -29.82 3.50
N PRO A 93 -4.79 -31.01 4.00
CA PRO A 93 -5.14 -32.23 3.25
C PRO A 93 -6.49 -32.13 2.54
N GLU A 94 -7.34 -31.19 2.95
CA GLU A 94 -8.65 -30.93 2.34
C GLU A 94 -8.75 -29.48 1.90
N PHE A 95 -9.43 -29.26 0.77
CA PHE A 95 -9.73 -27.93 0.30
C PHE A 95 -10.96 -27.37 1.03
N VAL A 96 -10.73 -26.35 1.84
CA VAL A 96 -11.77 -25.61 2.56
C VAL A 96 -11.46 -24.13 2.44
N LEU A 97 -12.46 -23.31 2.09
CA LEU A 97 -12.30 -21.87 1.94
C LEU A 97 -13.41 -21.13 2.68
N ASN A 98 -13.03 -20.18 3.53
CA ASN A 98 -13.94 -19.27 4.18
C ASN A 98 -14.35 -18.17 3.19
N LYS A 99 -15.45 -18.44 2.47
CA LYS A 99 -15.98 -17.52 1.45
C LYS A 99 -16.32 -16.13 2.00
N GLN A 100 -16.79 -16.04 3.24
CA GLN A 100 -17.12 -14.75 3.85
C GLN A 100 -15.86 -13.87 3.99
N LEU A 101 -14.79 -14.42 4.55
CA LEU A 101 -13.52 -13.69 4.68
C LEU A 101 -12.95 -13.33 3.31
N VAL A 102 -13.04 -14.23 2.33
CA VAL A 102 -12.59 -13.96 0.95
C VAL A 102 -13.36 -12.78 0.35
N CYS A 103 -14.69 -12.76 0.46
CA CYS A 103 -15.51 -11.67 -0.06
C CYS A 103 -15.14 -10.32 0.58
N GLU A 104 -14.81 -10.27 1.87
CA GLU A 104 -14.35 -9.03 2.52
C GLU A 104 -13.08 -8.44 1.86
N TRP A 105 -12.19 -9.28 1.34
CA TRP A 105 -11.00 -8.84 0.60
C TRP A 105 -11.34 -8.47 -0.85
N GLU A 106 -12.13 -9.30 -1.53
CA GLU A 106 -12.52 -9.11 -2.93
C GLU A 106 -13.34 -7.82 -3.14
N GLU A 107 -14.25 -7.50 -2.22
CA GLU A 107 -15.14 -6.33 -2.29
C GLU A 107 -14.45 -5.03 -1.83
N ARG A 108 -13.25 -5.12 -1.27
CA ARG A 108 -12.54 -3.94 -0.76
C ARG A 108 -12.00 -3.07 -1.90
N ASP A 109 -12.53 -1.88 -2.09
CA ASP A 109 -11.98 -0.85 -2.97
C ASP A 109 -12.31 0.58 -2.45
N ILE A 110 -11.95 1.63 -3.20
CA ILE A 110 -12.27 3.01 -2.81
C ILE A 110 -13.78 3.33 -2.77
N THR A 111 -14.61 2.50 -3.39
CA THR A 111 -16.07 2.62 -3.39
C THR A 111 -16.71 1.91 -2.20
N ALA A 112 -16.04 0.90 -1.62
CA ALA A 112 -16.47 0.24 -0.40
C ALA A 112 -15.98 0.96 0.87
N ILE A 113 -14.76 1.51 0.85
CA ILE A 113 -14.16 2.22 1.99
C ILE A 113 -14.81 3.60 2.16
N GLN A 114 -15.48 3.83 3.30
CA GLN A 114 -16.32 5.02 3.50
C GLN A 114 -15.54 6.33 3.42
N GLU A 115 -14.35 6.38 3.99
CA GLU A 115 -13.47 7.56 3.98
C GLU A 115 -12.93 7.85 2.57
N CYS A 116 -12.81 6.83 1.71
CA CYS A 116 -12.29 6.99 0.35
C CYS A 116 -13.34 7.54 -0.62
N LYS A 117 -14.63 7.31 -0.39
CA LYS A 117 -15.73 7.75 -1.27
C LYS A 117 -15.74 9.25 -1.57
N THR A 118 -15.29 10.06 -0.62
CA THR A 118 -15.28 11.54 -0.73
C THR A 118 -13.86 12.11 -0.74
N CYS A 119 -12.84 11.25 -0.73
CA CYS A 119 -11.44 11.68 -0.74
C CYS A 119 -11.02 12.11 -2.16
N SER A 120 -10.53 13.33 -2.30
CA SER A 120 -10.05 13.88 -3.58
C SER A 120 -8.78 13.21 -4.11
N LEU A 121 -8.13 12.37 -3.29
CA LEU A 121 -6.90 11.66 -3.63
C LEU A 121 -7.10 10.15 -3.79
N SER A 122 -8.34 9.66 -3.71
CA SER A 122 -8.65 8.22 -3.74
C SER A 122 -8.13 7.53 -5.00
N LEU A 123 -8.29 8.17 -6.16
CA LEU A 123 -7.82 7.67 -7.45
C LEU A 123 -6.28 7.68 -7.60
N ALA A 124 -5.56 8.40 -6.74
CA ALA A 124 -4.10 8.41 -6.74
C ALA A 124 -3.49 7.31 -5.87
N CYS A 125 -4.24 6.78 -4.89
CA CYS A 125 -3.72 5.83 -3.90
C CYS A 125 -4.48 4.51 -3.79
N GLY A 126 -5.68 4.39 -4.37
CA GLY A 126 -6.48 3.17 -4.39
C GLY A 126 -6.81 2.60 -3.00
N GLY A 127 -6.98 3.47 -1.99
CA GLY A 127 -7.34 3.07 -0.63
C GLY A 127 -6.23 2.38 0.19
N GLY A 128 -5.03 2.22 -0.37
CA GLY A 128 -3.88 1.62 0.30
C GLY A 128 -4.02 0.11 0.60
N CYS A 129 -3.12 -0.42 1.44
CA CYS A 129 -3.02 -1.85 1.73
C CYS A 129 -4.08 -2.35 2.72
N GLY A 130 -4.88 -3.35 2.33
CA GLY A 130 -5.88 -3.97 3.20
C GLY A 130 -5.30 -4.70 4.42
N SER A 131 -4.11 -5.32 4.31
CA SER A 131 -3.46 -5.96 5.46
C SER A 131 -3.01 -4.94 6.50
N VAL A 132 -2.42 -3.81 6.07
CA VAL A 132 -2.02 -2.74 6.99
C VAL A 132 -3.26 -2.11 7.64
N ALA A 133 -4.32 -1.88 6.86
CA ALA A 133 -5.60 -1.38 7.37
C ALA A 133 -6.19 -2.31 8.45
N LYS A 134 -6.24 -3.62 8.19
CA LYS A 134 -6.69 -4.63 9.17
C LYS A 134 -5.81 -4.63 10.43
N ASN A 135 -4.49 -4.57 10.30
CA ASN A 135 -3.58 -4.56 11.46
C ASN A 135 -3.77 -3.31 12.34
N ASN A 136 -4.05 -2.16 11.74
CA ASN A 136 -4.17 -0.89 12.47
C ASN A 136 -5.58 -0.67 13.04
N ASN A 137 -6.62 -1.08 12.31
CA ASN A 137 -8.01 -0.72 12.59
C ASN A 137 -8.93 -1.94 12.83
N GLY A 138 -8.42 -3.17 12.71
CA GLY A 138 -9.17 -4.41 12.87
C GLY A 138 -10.01 -4.84 11.66
N MET A 139 -10.18 -3.98 10.65
CA MET A 139 -11.03 -4.22 9.49
C MET A 139 -10.31 -3.97 8.17
N VAL A 140 -10.51 -4.86 7.20
CA VAL A 140 -9.93 -4.75 5.84
C VAL A 140 -10.53 -3.56 5.07
N ALA A 141 -11.82 -3.31 5.24
CA ALA A 141 -12.58 -2.22 4.60
C ALA A 141 -12.36 -0.85 5.28
N THR A 142 -11.13 -0.58 5.71
CA THR A 142 -10.68 0.74 6.18
C THR A 142 -9.49 1.21 5.33
N PRO A 143 -9.19 2.52 5.28
CA PRO A 143 -8.09 3.03 4.48
C PRO A 143 -6.73 2.79 5.16
N ASP A 144 -5.70 2.55 4.35
CA ASP A 144 -4.29 2.72 4.72
C ASP A 144 -3.80 4.06 4.16
N CYS A 145 -4.21 5.15 4.82
CA CYS A 145 -3.88 6.51 4.39
C CYS A 145 -2.36 6.78 4.46
N ARG A 146 -1.83 7.37 3.40
CA ARG A 146 -0.42 7.78 3.26
C ARG A 146 -0.35 9.28 2.96
N PRO A 147 0.80 9.95 3.17
CA PRO A 147 0.97 11.39 2.93
C PRO A 147 1.05 11.72 1.42
N VAL A 148 0.04 11.31 0.65
CA VAL A 148 -0.02 11.43 -0.82
C VAL A 148 0.08 12.88 -1.25
N LYS A 149 -0.66 13.78 -0.58
CA LYS A 149 -0.64 15.21 -0.86
C LYS A 149 0.74 15.82 -0.66
N ASP A 150 1.35 15.60 0.50
CA ASP A 150 2.66 16.17 0.82
C ASP A 150 3.75 15.65 -0.12
N LEU A 151 3.70 14.35 -0.46
CA LEU A 151 4.62 13.76 -1.42
C LEU A 151 4.43 14.34 -2.83
N LEU A 152 3.19 14.50 -3.27
CA LEU A 152 2.86 15.12 -4.55
C LEU A 152 3.39 16.56 -4.62
N GLU A 153 3.17 17.37 -3.58
CA GLU A 153 3.65 18.75 -3.51
C GLU A 153 5.19 18.84 -3.57
N LEU A 154 5.90 17.96 -2.85
CA LEU A 154 7.36 17.89 -2.92
C LEU A 154 7.85 17.53 -4.34
N GLY A 155 7.22 16.56 -4.99
CA GLY A 155 7.61 16.15 -6.33
C GLY A 155 7.31 17.21 -7.39
N VAL A 156 6.16 17.86 -7.31
CA VAL A 156 5.81 19.00 -8.18
C VAL A 156 6.76 20.18 -7.97
N ALA A 157 7.26 20.39 -6.75
CA ALA A 157 8.29 21.40 -6.51
C ALA A 157 9.66 21.02 -7.08
N LEU A 158 9.99 19.71 -7.11
CA LEU A 158 11.29 19.20 -7.50
C LEU A 158 11.48 19.08 -9.02
N TYR A 159 10.49 18.54 -9.73
CA TYR A 159 10.59 18.17 -11.14
C TYR A 159 10.27 19.29 -12.13
N LYS A 160 10.17 20.54 -11.65
CA LYS A 160 9.92 21.74 -12.46
C LYS A 160 10.97 21.98 -13.54
#